data_AF-A0A2V9GDR7-F1
#
_entry.id   AF-A0A2V9GDR7-F1
#
_cell.length_a   1.000
_cell.length_b   1.000
_cell.length_c   1.000
_cell.angle_alpha   90.00
_cell.angle_beta   90.00
_cell.angle_gamma   90.00
#
_symmetry.space_group_name_H-M   'P 1'
#
loop_
_entity.id
_entity.type
_entity.pdbx_description
1 polymer ?
#
loop_
_entity_poly.entity_id
_entity_poly.type
_entity_poly.pdbx_seq_one_letter_code
_entity_poly.pdbx_strand_id
1 'polypeptide(L)'
;MAQQVMRRHIIPVARKLGITKRIGWHTFRHTYCTLLRSTGAELKTMQELLRHSTIRVTLDTYTQAVTAEKRTAQEAVVALLFPERTRET
;
A
#
# COMPACT_ATOMS: atom_id res chain seq x y z
N MET A 1 15.29 -7.25 11.91
CA MET A 1 15.44 -6.05 11.04
C MET A 1 14.19 -5.17 11.03
N ALA A 2 13.07 -5.57 10.40
CA ALA A 2 11.89 -4.71 10.26
C ALA A 2 11.29 -4.19 11.58
N GLN A 3 11.17 -5.03 12.63
CA GLN A 3 10.63 -4.56 13.92
C GLN A 3 11.49 -3.48 14.61
N GLN A 4 12.81 -3.46 14.39
CA GLN A 4 13.67 -2.40 14.92
C GLN A 4 13.41 -1.06 14.23
N VAL A 5 13.19 -1.07 12.91
CA VAL A 5 12.85 0.15 12.15
C VAL A 5 11.55 0.77 12.66
N MET A 6 10.51 -0.07 12.85
CA MET A 6 9.22 0.36 13.42
C MET A 6 9.41 1.03 14.79
N ARG A 7 10.18 0.38 15.67
CA ARG A 7 10.37 0.85 17.05
C ARG A 7 11.26 2.09 17.16
N ARG A 8 12.34 2.17 16.38
CA ARG A 8 13.35 3.23 16.50
C ARG A 8 13.04 4.48 15.68
N HIS A 9 12.34 4.35 14.56
CA HIS A 9 12.11 5.47 13.65
C HIS A 9 10.64 5.82 13.51
N ILE A 10 9.76 4.83 13.29
CA ILE A 10 8.36 5.10 12.94
C ILE A 10 7.53 5.51 14.17
N ILE A 11 7.56 4.73 15.25
CA ILE A 11 6.80 5.02 16.47
C ILE A 11 7.16 6.38 17.09
N PRO A 12 8.44 6.78 17.21
CA PRO A 12 8.80 8.09 17.75
C PRO A 12 8.25 9.25 16.91
N VAL A 13 8.32 9.15 15.57
CA VAL A 13 7.78 10.19 14.67
C VAL A 13 6.25 10.25 14.77
N ALA A 14 5.58 9.10 14.77
CA ALA A 14 4.13 9.06 14.92
C ALA A 14 3.65 9.71 16.22
N ARG A 15 4.37 9.48 17.33
CA ARG A 15 4.10 10.14 18.61
C ARG A 15 4.31 11.65 18.55
N LYS A 16 5.39 12.11 17.90
CA LYS A 16 5.64 13.56 17.69
C LYS A 16 4.53 14.22 16.86
N LEU A 17 3.93 13.48 15.93
CA LEU A 17 2.79 13.93 15.12
C LEU A 17 1.43 13.79 15.83
N GLY A 18 1.39 13.39 17.11
CA GLY A 18 0.16 13.24 17.88
C GLY A 18 -0.65 11.98 17.57
N ILE A 19 -0.08 11.01 16.83
CA ILE A 19 -0.75 9.73 16.54
C ILE A 19 -0.65 8.84 17.79
N THR A 20 -1.74 8.77 18.54
CA THR A 20 -1.85 7.99 19.79
C THR A 20 -2.28 6.53 19.55
N LYS A 21 -2.74 6.20 18.34
CA LYS A 21 -3.16 4.84 17.96
C LYS A 21 -1.96 3.89 17.90
N ARG A 22 -2.20 2.61 18.22
CA ARG A 22 -1.20 1.55 18.05
C ARG A 22 -0.96 1.29 16.56
N ILE A 23 0.19 1.75 16.07
CA ILE A 23 0.64 1.53 14.69
C ILE A 23 1.62 0.34 14.61
N GLY A 24 1.51 -0.43 13.54
CA GLY A 24 2.40 -1.52 13.22
C GLY A 24 2.44 -1.80 11.72
N TRP A 25 3.20 -2.82 11.31
CA TRP A 25 3.35 -3.15 9.89
C TRP A 25 2.03 -3.51 9.20
N HIS A 26 1.09 -4.12 9.94
CA HIS A 26 -0.26 -4.38 9.44
C HIS A 26 -1.04 -3.09 9.19
N THR A 27 -0.86 -2.04 9.99
CA THR A 27 -1.50 -0.74 9.76
C THR A 27 -1.09 -0.17 8.40
N PHE A 28 0.22 -0.16 8.09
CA PHE A 28 0.72 0.29 6.79
C PHE A 28 0.20 -0.57 5.63
N ARG A 29 0.12 -1.88 5.82
CA ARG A 29 -0.45 -2.80 4.81
C ARG A 29 -1.92 -2.51 4.54
N HIS A 30 -2.72 -2.27 5.58
CA HIS A 30 -4.12 -1.88 5.42
C HIS A 30 -4.26 -0.55 4.70
N THR A 31 -3.45 0.45 5.08
CA THR A 31 -3.42 1.75 4.38
C THR A 31 -3.07 1.58 2.91
N TYR A 32 -2.07 0.76 2.57
CA TYR A 32 -1.70 0.49 1.18
C TYR A 32 -2.84 -0.18 0.39
N CYS A 33 -3.53 -1.15 0.98
CA CYS A 33 -4.71 -1.78 0.37
C CYS A 33 -5.85 -0.75 0.13
N THR A 34 -6.13 0.11 1.10
CA THR A 34 -7.12 1.18 0.95
C THR A 34 -6.74 2.17 -0.15
N LEU A 35 -5.46 2.55 -0.25
CA LEU A 35 -4.97 3.44 -1.29
C LEU A 35 -5.09 2.80 -2.68
N LEU A 36 -4.66 1.55 -2.85
CA LEU A 36 -4.86 0.82 -4.11
C LEU A 36 -6.33 0.71 -4.51
N ARG A 37 -7.23 0.57 -3.54
CA ARG A 37 -8.67 0.58 -3.79
C ARG A 37 -9.17 1.95 -4.23
N SER A 38 -8.64 3.03 -3.65
CA SER A 38 -9.03 4.40 -4.03
C SER A 38 -8.57 4.79 -5.45
N THR A 39 -7.51 4.17 -5.98
CA THR A 39 -7.04 4.40 -7.35
C THR A 39 -7.82 3.59 -8.40
N GLY A 40 -8.79 2.77 -7.99
CA GLY A 40 -9.53 1.90 -8.90
C GLY A 40 -8.71 0.71 -9.44
N ALA A 41 -7.62 0.33 -8.76
CA ALA A 41 -6.83 -0.83 -9.19
C ALA A 41 -7.70 -2.10 -9.18
N GLU A 42 -7.41 -3.05 -10.06
CA GLU A 42 -8.16 -4.30 -10.10
C GLU A 42 -7.82 -5.19 -8.88
N LEU A 43 -8.80 -5.93 -8.37
CA LEU A 43 -8.65 -6.81 -7.19
C LEU A 43 -7.47 -7.78 -7.33
N LYS A 44 -7.24 -8.36 -8.52
CA LYS A 44 -6.12 -9.26 -8.77
C LYS A 44 -4.77 -8.51 -8.70
N THR A 45 -4.68 -7.35 -9.34
CA THR A 45 -3.51 -6.47 -9.27
C THR A 45 -3.19 -6.09 -7.82
N MET A 46 -4.19 -5.77 -7.01
CA MET A 46 -4.00 -5.50 -5.57
C MET A 46 -3.47 -6.74 -4.81
N GLN A 47 -4.02 -7.93 -5.07
CA GLN A 47 -3.58 -9.18 -4.44
C GLN A 47 -2.12 -9.50 -4.75
N GLU A 48 -1.72 -9.30 -6.00
CA GLU A 48 -0.36 -9.54 -6.46
C GLU A 48 0.62 -8.49 -5.88
N LEU A 49 0.24 -7.21 -5.83
CA LEU A 49 1.02 -6.14 -5.21
C LEU A 49 1.16 -6.30 -3.68
N LEU A 50 0.13 -6.85 -3.03
CA LEU A 50 0.17 -7.20 -1.61
C LEU A 50 0.95 -8.50 -1.37
N ARG A 51 1.33 -9.24 -2.42
CA ARG A 51 2.05 -10.52 -2.37
C ARG A 51 1.28 -11.58 -1.56
N HIS A 52 0.13 -12.00 -2.10
CA HIS A 52 -0.71 -13.08 -1.57
C HIS A 52 -1.15 -12.91 -0.11
N SER A 53 -1.58 -11.72 0.36
CA SER A 53 -2.41 -11.75 1.59
C SER A 53 -3.66 -12.51 1.24
N THR A 54 -3.91 -13.57 1.98
CA THR A 54 -5.06 -14.46 1.97
C THR A 54 -6.39 -13.72 1.78
N ILE A 55 -6.71 -13.35 0.54
CA ILE A 55 -8.09 -13.14 0.10
C ILE A 55 -8.54 -14.54 -0.25
N ARG A 56 -9.09 -15.20 0.77
CA ARG A 56 -9.84 -16.47 0.73
C ARG A 56 -10.11 -16.97 -0.70
N VAL A 57 -9.30 -17.93 -1.12
CA VAL A 57 -9.40 -18.90 -2.23
C VAL A 57 -10.70 -18.87 -3.06
N THR A 58 -10.90 -17.86 -3.92
CA THR A 58 -11.94 -17.94 -4.98
C THR A 58 -11.53 -17.26 -6.29
N LEU A 59 -10.33 -16.67 -6.34
CA LEU A 59 -9.83 -15.90 -7.49
C LEU A 59 -8.60 -16.54 -8.15
N ASP A 60 -8.43 -17.85 -8.00
CA ASP A 60 -7.33 -18.60 -8.65
C ASP A 60 -7.67 -18.98 -10.12
N THR A 61 -8.89 -18.73 -10.59
CA THR A 61 -9.33 -19.27 -11.89
C THR A 61 -9.10 -18.31 -13.08
N TYR A 62 -8.86 -17.01 -12.88
CA TYR A 62 -8.79 -16.09 -14.01
C TYR A 62 -7.66 -15.08 -13.87
N THR A 63 -6.81 -15.05 -14.91
CA THR A 63 -5.94 -13.94 -15.34
C THR A 63 -4.84 -13.47 -14.37
N GLN A 64 -3.57 -13.69 -14.73
CA GLN A 64 -2.44 -12.98 -14.13
C GLN A 64 -2.54 -11.49 -14.46
N ALA A 65 -2.35 -10.60 -13.49
CA ALA A 65 -2.22 -9.17 -13.79
C ALA A 65 -0.87 -8.92 -14.51
N VAL A 66 -0.93 -8.27 -15.67
CA VAL A 66 0.22 -7.92 -16.51
C VAL A 66 1.08 -6.90 -15.76
N THR A 67 2.39 -6.94 -15.98
CA THR A 67 3.38 -6.07 -15.32
C THR A 67 3.10 -4.57 -15.47
N ALA A 68 2.42 -4.16 -16.55
CA ALA A 68 2.02 -2.78 -16.79
C ALA A 68 0.93 -2.30 -15.80
N GLU A 69 -0.13 -3.07 -15.58
CA GLU A 69 -1.22 -2.68 -14.67
C GLU A 69 -0.73 -2.48 -13.23
N LYS A 70 0.22 -3.33 -12.80
CA LYS A 70 0.87 -3.20 -11.48
C LYS A 70 1.62 -1.88 -11.35
N ARG A 71 2.35 -1.49 -12.38
CA ARG A 71 3.12 -0.24 -12.40
C ARG A 71 2.17 0.96 -12.31
N THR A 72 1.14 0.99 -13.16
CA THR A 72 0.14 2.06 -13.16
C THR A 72 -0.54 2.20 -11.79
N ALA A 73 -0.91 1.07 -11.15
CA ALA A 73 -1.49 1.10 -9.82
C ALA A 73 -0.54 1.65 -8.75
N GLN A 74 0.76 1.33 -8.83
CA GLN A 74 1.75 1.90 -7.90
C GLN A 74 1.97 3.39 -8.13
N GLU A 75 2.07 3.82 -9.38
CA GLU A 75 2.22 5.24 -9.75
C GLU A 75 1.03 6.07 -9.26
N ALA A 76 -0.19 5.56 -9.42
CA ALA A 76 -1.41 6.21 -8.92
C ALA A 76 -1.40 6.39 -7.40
N VAL A 77 -0.91 5.41 -6.64
CA VAL A 77 -0.76 5.53 -5.17
C VAL A 77 0.29 6.58 -4.81
N VAL A 78 1.39 6.67 -5.56
CA VAL A 78 2.42 7.70 -5.35
C VAL A 78 1.85 9.09 -5.61
N ALA A 79 1.04 9.25 -6.66
CA ALA A 79 0.38 10.53 -6.99
C ALA A 79 -0.56 11.01 -5.87
N LEU A 80 -1.28 10.09 -5.20
CA LEU A 80 -2.12 10.42 -4.04
C LEU A 80 -1.31 10.94 -2.84
N LEU A 81 -0.08 10.46 -2.66
CA LEU A 81 0.77 10.83 -1.51
C LEU A 81 1.59 12.09 -1.77
N PHE A 82 1.90 12.40 -3.03
CA PHE A 82 2.74 13.52 -3.43
C PHE A 82 2.09 14.36 -4.53
N PRO A 83 0.99 15.08 -4.24
CA PRO A 83 0.26 15.87 -5.24
C PRO A 83 1.11 17.00 -5.86
N GLU A 84 2.12 17.50 -5.14
CA GLU A 84 2.95 18.62 -5.57
C GLU A 84 3.99 18.25 -6.64
N ARG A 85 4.33 16.96 -6.80
CA ARG A 85 5.32 16.52 -7.80
C ARG A 85 4.77 16.38 -9.22
N THR A 86 3.45 16.42 -9.37
CA THR A 86 2.76 16.25 -10.66
C THR A 86 2.62 17.57 -11.44
N ARG A 87 3.04 18.70 -10.85
CA ARG A 87 2.93 20.05 -11.44
C ARG A 87 4.21 20.53 -12.14
N GLU A 88 5.29 19.75 -12.10
CA GLU A 88 6.59 20.11 -12.67
C GLU A 88 7.02 19.13 -13.79
N THR A 89 6.22 19.02 -14.84
CA THR A 89 6.60 18.58 -16.20
C THR A 89 5.54 19.06 -17.17
#